data_AF-A0A820BH40-F1
#
_entry.id   AF-A0A820BH40-F1
#
_cell.length_a   1.000
_cell.length_b   1.000
_cell.length_c   1.000
_cell.angle_alpha   90.00
_cell.angle_beta   90.00
_cell.angle_gamma   90.00
#
_symmetry.space_group_name_H-M   'P 1'
#
loop_
_entity.id
_entity.type
_entity.pdbx_description
1 polymer ?
#
loop_
_entity_poly.entity_id
_entity_poly.type
_entity_poly.pdbx_seq_one_letter_code
_entity_poly.pdbx_strand_id
1 'polypeptide(L)'
;MKVKLGENFECKYGNIDWECVTIGESNAQVYQSEEFILKIQIKTEHQNLLNEKLKIEWLKEKVPVANVIDYEIDDLFEYLLMNRIIGTDAAQTKWKNNPEILVTLLGNELRKLHDKIDINNCPFDMRL
;
A
#
# COMPACT_ATOMS: atom_id res chain seq x y z
N MET A 1 -14.88 14.15 6.58
CA MET A 1 -13.96 14.28 7.73
C MET A 1 -12.64 14.79 7.15
N LYS A 2 -12.09 15.92 7.61
CA LYS A 2 -10.78 16.38 7.12
C LYS A 2 -9.69 15.49 7.70
N VAL A 3 -8.80 14.99 6.85
CA VAL A 3 -7.60 14.28 7.28
C VAL A 3 -6.76 15.23 8.11
N LYS A 4 -6.28 14.79 9.27
CA LYS A 4 -5.32 15.57 10.05
C LYS A 4 -3.93 15.15 9.63
N LEU A 5 -3.35 15.87 8.68
CA LEU A 5 -1.98 15.66 8.23
C LEU A 5 -1.00 16.33 9.20
N GLY A 6 0.24 15.82 9.25
CA GLY A 6 1.35 16.52 9.89
C GLY A 6 1.68 17.80 9.11
N GLU A 7 2.29 18.79 9.76
CA GLU A 7 2.47 20.15 9.18
C GLU A 7 3.15 20.14 7.80
N ASN A 8 4.17 19.30 7.62
CA ASN A 8 4.90 19.14 6.36
C ASN A 8 4.03 18.50 5.25
N PHE A 9 3.27 17.46 5.61
CA PHE A 9 2.35 16.80 4.69
C PHE A 9 1.17 17.71 4.31
N GLU A 10 0.64 18.48 5.25
CA GLU A 10 -0.42 19.46 5.00
C GLU A 10 0.05 20.52 4.00
N CYS A 11 1.29 21.01 4.14
CA CYS A 11 1.86 22.01 3.22
C CYS A 11 1.94 21.49 1.77
N LYS A 12 2.26 20.21 1.57
CA LYS A 12 2.44 19.60 0.25
C LYS A 12 1.12 19.05 -0.34
N TYR A 13 0.28 18.46 0.50
CA TYR A 13 -0.84 17.60 0.09
C TYR A 13 -2.18 17.96 0.74
N GLY A 14 -2.26 19.05 1.50
CA GLY A 14 -3.48 19.49 2.20
C GLY A 14 -4.61 19.94 1.26
N ASN A 15 -4.29 20.28 0.00
CA ASN A 15 -5.28 20.65 -1.01
C ASN A 15 -5.88 19.45 -1.77
N ILE A 16 -5.43 18.22 -1.47
CA ILE A 16 -5.98 17.02 -2.11
C ILE A 16 -7.30 16.65 -1.42
N ASP A 17 -8.30 16.33 -2.23
CA ASP A 17 -9.57 15.79 -1.74
C ASP A 17 -9.39 14.32 -1.32
N TRP A 18 -9.36 14.12 -0.01
CA TRP A 18 -9.13 12.82 0.61
C TRP A 18 -10.44 12.16 1.04
N GLU A 19 -10.59 10.89 0.68
CA GLU A 19 -11.64 10.00 1.16
C GLU A 19 -11.05 8.97 2.14
N CYS A 20 -11.71 8.78 3.29
CA CYS A 20 -11.32 7.75 4.23
C CYS A 20 -11.70 6.37 3.69
N VAL A 21 -10.75 5.44 3.67
CA VAL A 21 -10.98 4.04 3.34
C VAL A 21 -11.33 3.29 4.61
N THR A 22 -12.54 2.72 4.67
CA THR A 22 -13.07 2.04 5.86
C THR A 22 -12.81 0.53 5.86
N ILE A 23 -12.21 -0.01 4.81
CA ILE A 23 -11.81 -1.41 4.71
C ILE A 23 -10.34 -1.52 5.12
N GLY A 24 -10.09 -2.09 6.30
CA GLY A 24 -8.75 -2.28 6.84
C GLY A 24 -8.79 -2.91 8.24
N GLU A 25 -7.94 -3.92 8.46
CA GLU A 25 -7.84 -4.66 9.72
C GLU A 25 -6.57 -4.29 10.52
N SER A 26 -5.89 -3.22 10.09
CA SER A 26 -4.68 -2.71 10.74
C SER A 26 -4.98 -1.45 11.56
N ASN A 27 -4.05 -1.08 12.45
CA ASN A 27 -4.08 0.20 13.18
C ASN A 27 -3.77 1.43 12.29
N ALA A 28 -3.39 1.24 11.03
CA ALA A 28 -3.16 2.33 10.09
C ALA A 28 -4.47 2.96 9.61
N GLN A 29 -4.51 4.29 9.57
CA GLN A 29 -5.56 5.03 8.86
C GLN A 29 -5.19 5.11 7.38
N VAL A 30 -6.14 4.83 6.51
CA VAL A 30 -5.93 4.84 5.06
C VAL A 30 -6.87 5.84 4.41
N TYR A 31 -6.31 6.69 3.55
CA TYR A 31 -7.01 7.69 2.78
C TYR A 31 -6.68 7.51 1.30
N GLN A 32 -7.66 7.79 0.43
CA GLN A 32 -7.49 7.73 -1.02
C GLN A 32 -7.94 9.03 -1.67
N SER A 33 -7.36 9.32 -2.82
CA SER A 33 -7.84 10.33 -3.77
C SER A 33 -7.92 9.71 -5.17
N GLU A 34 -8.17 10.52 -6.19
CA GLU A 34 -8.12 10.04 -7.57
C GLU A 34 -6.75 9.46 -7.93
N GLU A 35 -5.67 10.10 -7.47
CA GLU A 35 -4.29 9.79 -7.85
C GLU A 35 -3.48 9.04 -6.78
N PHE A 36 -3.84 9.16 -5.50
CA PHE A 36 -2.98 8.72 -4.40
C PHE A 36 -3.68 7.85 -3.38
N ILE A 37 -2.86 7.06 -2.67
CA ILE A 37 -3.19 6.41 -1.40
C ILE A 37 -2.24 6.95 -0.34
N LEU A 38 -2.79 7.39 0.79
CA LEU A 38 -2.06 7.83 1.97
C LEU A 38 -2.34 6.87 3.12
N LYS A 39 -1.27 6.33 3.72
CA LYS A 39 -1.33 5.61 4.99
C LYS A 39 -0.74 6.46 6.10
N ILE A 40 -1.40 6.48 7.25
CA ILE A 40 -0.95 7.16 8.47
C ILE A 40 -0.99 6.18 9.63
N GLN A 41 0.09 6.05 10.38
CA GLN A 41 0.17 5.11 11.50
C GLN A 41 1.00 5.68 12.63
N ILE A 42 0.72 5.28 13.88
CA ILE A 42 1.55 5.69 15.03
C ILE A 42 2.96 5.08 14.87
N LYS A 43 4.01 5.90 15.03
CA LYS A 43 5.40 5.48 14.76
C LYS A 43 5.94 4.38 15.67
N THR A 44 5.30 4.15 16.81
CA THR A 44 5.69 3.12 17.80
C THR A 44 5.03 1.77 17.56
N GLU A 45 4.23 1.64 16.51
CA GLU A 45 3.60 0.37 16.15
C GLU A 45 4.64 -0.66 15.70
N HIS A 46 4.40 -1.93 16.04
CA HIS A 46 5.33 -3.02 15.74
C HIS A 46 5.51 -3.24 14.23
N GLN A 47 4.47 -3.01 13.44
CA GLN A 47 4.56 -2.95 11.98
C GLN A 47 4.60 -1.47 11.60
N ASN A 48 5.73 -0.98 11.10
CA ASN A 48 5.86 0.41 10.68
C ASN A 48 5.74 0.59 9.17
N LEU A 49 5.44 1.82 8.73
CA LEU A 49 5.27 2.14 7.32
C LEU A 49 6.62 2.22 6.59
N LEU A 50 7.74 2.43 7.30
CA LEU A 50 9.08 2.31 6.71
C LEU A 50 9.32 0.92 6.10
N ASN A 51 8.96 -0.15 6.81
CA ASN A 51 9.11 -1.51 6.30
C ASN A 51 8.22 -1.76 5.07
N GLU A 52 7.02 -1.18 5.03
CA GLU A 52 6.15 -1.27 3.86
C GLU A 52 6.75 -0.50 2.66
N LYS A 53 7.21 0.73 2.88
CA LYS A 53 7.92 1.54 1.89
C LYS A 53 9.09 0.76 1.26
N LEU A 54 9.97 0.22 2.09
CA LEU A 54 11.16 -0.50 1.63
C LEU A 54 10.79 -1.74 0.79
N LYS A 55 9.72 -2.46 1.15
CA LYS A 55 9.24 -3.61 0.37
C LYS A 55 8.71 -3.18 -0.99
N ILE A 56 7.95 -2.10 -1.05
CA ILE A 56 7.42 -1.54 -2.30
C ILE A 56 8.56 -1.10 -3.21
N GLU A 57 9.53 -0.35 -2.68
CA GLU A 57 10.71 0.09 -3.42
C GLU A 57 11.53 -1.08 -3.95
N TRP A 58 11.72 -2.13 -3.13
CA TRP A 58 12.40 -3.34 -3.57
C TRP A 58 11.63 -4.08 -4.68
N LEU A 59 10.30 -4.06 -4.65
CA LEU A 59 9.44 -4.74 -5.64
C LEU A 59 9.19 -3.95 -6.93
N LYS A 60 9.41 -2.63 -6.94
CA LYS A 60 9.03 -1.70 -8.02
C LYS A 60 9.46 -2.13 -9.44
N GLU A 61 10.62 -2.75 -9.56
CA GLU A 61 11.16 -3.22 -10.85
C GLU A 61 11.00 -4.75 -11.06
N LYS A 62 10.27 -5.42 -10.16
CA LYS A 62 10.10 -6.88 -10.17
C LYS A 62 8.67 -7.29 -10.50
N VAL A 63 7.68 -6.56 -9.98
CA VAL A 63 6.25 -6.80 -10.18
C VAL A 63 5.45 -5.49 -10.13
N PRO A 64 4.22 -5.47 -10.68
CA PRO A 64 3.34 -4.32 -10.54
C PRO A 64 3.04 -4.03 -9.07
N VAL A 65 3.58 -2.93 -8.56
CA VAL A 65 3.31 -2.37 -7.23
C VAL A 65 3.11 -0.86 -7.36
N ALA A 66 2.66 -0.23 -6.27
CA ALA A 66 2.61 1.22 -6.21
C ALA A 66 4.03 1.81 -6.25
N ASN A 67 4.11 3.10 -6.57
CA ASN A 67 5.27 3.94 -6.42
C ASN A 67 5.13 4.70 -5.12
N VAL A 68 6.18 4.68 -4.31
CA VAL A 68 6.32 5.60 -3.18
C VAL A 68 6.53 7.01 -3.75
N ILE A 69 5.66 7.93 -3.32
CA ILE A 69 5.72 9.35 -3.70
C ILE A 69 6.39 10.16 -2.60
N ASP A 70 6.02 9.89 -1.35
CA ASP A 70 6.58 10.55 -0.19
C ASP A 70 6.52 9.66 1.04
N TYR A 71 7.45 9.85 1.96
CA TYR A 71 7.46 9.19 3.26
C TYR A 71 8.05 10.15 4.30
N GLU A 72 7.28 10.41 5.36
CA GLU A 72 7.74 11.23 6.47
C GLU A 72 7.36 10.62 7.82
N ILE A 73 8.03 11.11 8.85
CA ILE A 73 7.78 10.77 10.24
C ILE A 73 7.75 12.07 11.02
N ASP A 74 6.77 12.24 11.91
CA ASP A 74 6.75 13.32 12.89
C ASP A 74 6.84 12.78 14.34
N ASP A 75 6.47 13.59 15.32
CA ASP A 75 6.54 13.20 16.72
C ASP A 75 5.65 12.00 17.07
N LEU A 76 4.56 11.76 16.35
CA LEU A 76 3.57 10.72 16.67
C LEU A 76 3.35 9.73 15.54
N PHE A 77 3.43 10.15 14.29
CA PHE A 77 2.97 9.39 13.13
C PHE A 77 4.06 9.18 12.09
N GLU A 78 3.92 8.07 11.36
CA GLU A 78 4.51 7.85 10.06
C GLU A 78 3.45 8.09 8.98
N TYR A 79 3.88 8.64 7.86
CA TYR A 79 3.07 8.95 6.69
C TYR A 79 3.70 8.28 5.47
N LEU A 80 2.93 7.49 4.73
CA LEU A 80 3.35 6.87 3.47
C LEU A 80 2.38 7.24 2.36
N LEU A 81 2.85 8.04 1.41
CA LEU A 81 2.10 8.44 0.23
C LEU A 81 2.55 7.62 -0.97
N MET A 82 1.59 7.06 -1.68
CA MET A 82 1.83 6.23 -2.86
C MET A 82 0.87 6.61 -3.98
N ASN A 83 1.23 6.33 -5.24
CA ASN A 83 0.24 6.44 -6.31
C ASN A 83 -0.82 5.34 -6.16
N ARG A 84 -2.04 5.66 -6.57
CA ARG A 84 -3.13 4.70 -6.65
C ARG A 84 -2.87 3.73 -7.80
N ILE A 85 -3.01 2.44 -7.53
CA ILE A 85 -2.99 1.41 -8.57
C ILE A 85 -4.33 1.44 -9.31
N ILE A 86 -4.26 1.64 -10.63
CA ILE A 86 -5.44 1.55 -11.50
C ILE A 86 -5.79 0.09 -11.67
N GLY A 87 -7.01 -0.27 -11.30
CA GLY A 87 -7.47 -1.64 -11.42
C GLY A 87 -8.73 -1.90 -10.61
N THR A 88 -9.04 -3.18 -10.43
CA THR A 88 -10.14 -3.59 -9.56
C THR A 88 -9.66 -4.60 -8.54
N ASP A 89 -10.01 -4.35 -7.28
CA ASP A 89 -9.73 -5.27 -6.19
C ASP A 89 -10.36 -6.67 -6.43
N ALA A 90 -9.59 -7.70 -6.09
CA ALA A 90 -9.97 -9.11 -6.24
C ALA A 90 -11.19 -9.50 -5.38
N ALA A 91 -11.45 -8.80 -4.28
CA ALA A 91 -12.58 -9.02 -3.38
C ALA A 91 -13.87 -8.31 -3.84
N GLN A 92 -13.85 -7.54 -4.94
CA GLN A 92 -15.08 -6.92 -5.44
C GLN A 92 -16.14 -7.95 -5.80
N THR A 93 -17.39 -7.62 -5.49
CA THR A 93 -18.57 -8.48 -5.70
C THR A 93 -18.74 -8.94 -7.14
N LYS A 94 -18.23 -8.18 -8.12
CA LYS A 94 -18.25 -8.55 -9.55
C LYS A 94 -17.65 -9.93 -9.83
N TRP A 95 -16.69 -10.37 -9.01
CA TRP A 95 -16.04 -11.67 -9.16
C TRP A 95 -16.87 -12.84 -8.59
N LYS A 96 -17.88 -12.57 -7.76
CA LYS A 96 -18.73 -13.62 -7.15
C LYS A 96 -19.45 -14.49 -8.18
N ASN A 97 -19.76 -13.93 -9.34
CA ASN A 97 -20.45 -14.65 -10.41
C ASN A 97 -19.49 -15.41 -11.34
N ASN A 98 -18.17 -15.21 -11.20
CA ASN A 98 -17.15 -15.87 -12.02
C ASN A 98 -15.90 -16.22 -11.17
N PRO A 99 -16.05 -16.97 -10.07
CA PRO A 99 -14.94 -17.25 -9.15
C PRO A 99 -13.80 -18.02 -9.81
N GLU A 100 -14.07 -18.84 -10.81
CA GLU A 100 -13.09 -19.64 -11.55
C GLU A 100 -12.10 -18.75 -12.32
N ILE A 101 -12.59 -17.65 -12.89
CA ILE A 101 -11.73 -16.64 -13.54
C ILE A 101 -10.81 -16.01 -12.49
N LEU A 102 -11.37 -15.60 -11.34
CA LEU A 102 -10.58 -14.97 -10.28
C LEU A 102 -9.51 -15.92 -9.73
N VAL A 103 -9.87 -17.16 -9.42
CA VAL A 103 -8.93 -18.17 -8.89
C VAL A 103 -7.83 -18.47 -9.90
N THR A 104 -8.17 -18.55 -11.19
CA THR A 104 -7.18 -18.76 -12.26
C THR A 104 -6.22 -17.58 -12.35
N LEU A 105 -6.72 -16.34 -12.30
CA LEU A 105 -5.89 -15.14 -12.31
C LEU A 105 -4.95 -15.10 -11.09
N LEU A 106 -5.48 -15.30 -9.89
CA LEU A 106 -4.69 -15.31 -8.65
C LEU A 106 -3.61 -16.40 -8.68
N GLY A 107 -3.96 -17.62 -9.12
CA GLY A 107 -2.99 -18.72 -9.24
C GLY A 107 -1.88 -18.42 -10.22
N ASN A 108 -2.21 -17.83 -11.38
CA ASN A 108 -1.24 -17.45 -12.39
C ASN A 108 -0.31 -16.33 -11.91
N GLU A 109 -0.84 -15.28 -11.29
CA GLU A 109 -0.02 -14.17 -10.80
C GLU A 109 0.86 -14.59 -9.60
N LEU A 110 0.35 -15.44 -8.71
CA LEU A 110 1.15 -16.00 -7.62
C LEU A 110 2.28 -16.90 -8.13
N ARG A 111 2.00 -17.72 -9.16
CA ARG A 111 3.04 -18.51 -9.83
C ARG A 111 4.12 -17.63 -10.43
N LYS A 112 3.75 -16.55 -11.14
CA LYS A 112 4.71 -15.58 -11.68
C LYS A 112 5.54 -14.94 -10.58
N LEU A 113 4.93 -14.57 -9.46
CA LEU A 113 5.63 -14.01 -8.30
C LEU A 113 6.74 -14.95 -7.82
N HIS A 114 6.40 -16.24 -7.61
CA HIS A 114 7.35 -17.25 -7.13
C HIS A 114 8.43 -17.60 -8.15
N ASP A 115 8.09 -17.66 -9.43
CA ASP A 115 9.01 -18.16 -10.46
C ASP A 115 9.90 -17.05 -11.04
N LYS A 116 9.48 -15.77 -10.97
CA LYS A 116 10.16 -14.66 -11.65
C LYS A 116 10.92 -13.72 -10.73
N ILE A 117 10.54 -13.61 -9.46
CA ILE A 117 11.25 -12.75 -8.53
C ILE A 117 12.50 -13.47 -8.02
N ASP A 118 13.67 -12.96 -8.37
CA ASP A 118 14.92 -13.36 -7.72
C ASP A 118 14.98 -12.78 -6.29
N ILE A 119 15.01 -13.68 -5.32
CA ILE A 119 15.03 -13.37 -3.89
C ILE A 119 16.43 -13.49 -3.26
N ASN A 120 17.48 -13.82 -4.03
CA ASN A 120 18.84 -13.98 -3.50
C ASN A 120 19.35 -12.72 -2.80
N ASN A 121 18.92 -11.55 -3.28
CA ASN A 121 19.23 -10.24 -2.68
C ASN A 121 17.98 -9.59 -2.05
N CYS A 122 17.04 -10.40 -1.56
CA CYS A 122 15.92 -9.90 -0.77
C CYS A 122 16.45 -9.46 0.61
N PRO A 123 16.34 -8.17 0.99
CA PRO A 123 16.83 -7.70 2.29
C PRO A 123 15.87 -8.05 3.44
N PHE A 124 14.73 -8.67 3.14
CA PHE A 124 13.70 -8.99 4.11
C PHE A 124 13.72 -10.48 4.43
N ASP A 125 13.74 -10.79 5.72
CA ASP A 125 13.65 -12.14 6.25
C ASP A 125 12.46 -12.21 7.21
N MET A 126 11.60 -13.19 6.98
CA MET A 126 10.37 -13.44 7.76
C MET A 126 10.33 -14.89 8.28
N ARG A 127 11.50 -15.54 8.39
CA ARG A 127 11.61 -16.82 9.08
C ARG A 127 11.24 -16.63 10.56
N LEU A 128 10.42 -17.55 11.07
CA LEU A 128 9.98 -17.63 12.47
C LEU A 128 11.06 -18.25 13.35
#